data_AF-A0A0F8YC49-F1
#
_entry.id   AF-A0A0F8YC49-F1
#
_cell.length_a   1.000
_cell.length_b   1.000
_cell.length_c   1.000
_cell.angle_alpha   90.00
_cell.angle_beta   90.00
_cell.angle_gamma   90.00
#
_symmetry.space_group_name_H-M   'P 1'
#
loop_
_entity.id
_entity.type
_entity.pdbx_description
1 polymer ?
#
loop_
_entity_poly.entity_id
_entity_poly.type
_entity_poly.pdbx_seq_one_letter_code
_entity_poly.pdbx_strand_id
1 'polypeptide(L)'
;IYTDVWVSMGQEDEADERLKAFKGYEVNAGILSKAKKDAIVMHCLPAYRGKEISAEVIDGPQSVVFDQAENRLHAQKALLEFLLT
;
A
#
# COMPACT_ATOMS: atom_id res chain seq x y z
N ILE A 1 -8.19 -3.45 2.57
CA ILE A 1 -6.91 -3.70 3.29
C ILE A 1 -5.90 -2.69 2.78
N TYR A 2 -5.14 -2.05 3.69
CA TYR A 2 -4.14 -1.07 3.32
C TYR A 2 -2.80 -1.48 3.96
N THR A 3 -1.71 -1.42 3.20
CA THR A 3 -0.35 -1.64 3.70
C THR A 3 0.62 -0.65 3.06
N ASP A 4 1.82 -0.55 3.60
CA ASP A 4 2.92 0.27 3.12
C ASP A 4 4.26 -0.44 3.36
N VAL A 5 5.33 0.09 2.77
CA VAL A 5 6.69 -0.42 2.93
C VAL A 5 7.07 -0.56 4.39
N TRP A 6 7.68 -1.68 4.74
CA TRP A 6 8.08 -1.93 6.12
C TRP A 6 9.22 -1.02 6.58
N VAL A 7 10.09 -0.60 5.66
CA VAL A 7 11.21 0.29 5.93
C VAL A 7 10.91 1.62 5.25
N SER A 8 10.59 2.63 6.06
CA SER A 8 10.31 3.97 5.55
C SER A 8 11.60 4.69 5.15
N MET A 9 11.47 5.72 4.31
CA MET A 9 12.60 6.58 3.96
C MET A 9 13.21 7.21 5.22
N GLY A 10 14.54 7.13 5.36
CA GLY A 10 15.27 7.61 6.53
C GLY A 10 15.37 6.61 7.68
N GLN A 11 14.90 5.37 7.50
CA GLN A 11 15.00 4.28 8.47
C GLN A 11 15.81 3.09 7.95
N GLU A 12 16.71 3.32 7.00
CA GLU A 12 17.46 2.27 6.32
C GLU A 12 18.39 1.51 7.27
N ASP A 13 18.92 2.18 8.30
CA ASP A 13 19.78 1.57 9.32
C ASP A 13 19.02 0.54 10.19
N GLU A 14 17.70 0.65 10.28
CA GLU A 14 16.82 -0.26 11.03
C GLU A 14 16.26 -1.40 10.16
N ALA A 15 16.65 -1.49 8.88
CA ALA A 15 16.01 -2.36 7.90
C ALA A 15 15.93 -3.83 8.37
N ASP A 16 17.03 -4.40 8.85
CA ASP A 16 17.09 -5.81 9.26
C ASP A 16 16.18 -6.12 10.46
N GLU A 17 16.09 -5.21 11.41
CA GLU A 17 15.22 -5.37 12.59
C GLU A 17 13.75 -5.31 12.18
N ARG A 18 13.40 -4.35 11.32
CA ARG A 18 12.04 -4.17 10.82
C ARG A 18 11.61 -5.32 9.93
N LEU A 19 12.45 -5.80 9.02
CA LEU A 19 12.16 -6.98 8.19
C LEU A 19 11.85 -8.22 9.05
N LYS A 20 12.54 -8.40 10.18
CA LYS A 20 12.25 -9.49 11.12
C LYS A 20 10.93 -9.25 11.86
N ALA A 21 10.70 -8.03 12.36
CA ALA A 21 9.50 -7.68 13.12
C ALA A 21 8.22 -7.81 12.28
N PHE A 22 8.29 -7.47 10.98
CA PHE A 22 7.15 -7.54 10.07
C PHE A 22 7.01 -8.87 9.33
N LYS A 23 7.91 -9.84 9.56
CA LYS A 23 7.87 -11.18 8.97
C LYS A 23 6.60 -11.93 9.40
N GLY A 24 5.53 -11.78 8.62
CA GLY A 24 4.19 -12.31 8.92
C GLY A 24 3.05 -11.32 8.66
N TYR A 25 3.38 -10.06 8.40
CA TYR A 25 2.42 -8.99 8.05
C TYR A 25 2.30 -8.76 6.54
N GLU A 26 2.88 -9.62 5.71
CA GLU A 26 2.70 -9.55 4.25
C GLU A 26 1.22 -9.67 3.90
N VAL A 27 0.68 -8.69 3.19
CA VAL A 27 -0.66 -8.79 2.62
C VAL A 27 -0.61 -9.73 1.42
N ASN A 28 -1.05 -10.97 1.64
CA ASN A 28 -1.13 -12.03 0.63
C ASN A 28 -2.57 -12.56 0.46
N ALA A 29 -2.78 -13.48 -0.50
CA ALA A 29 -4.10 -14.04 -0.78
C ALA A 29 -4.74 -14.71 0.47
N GLY A 30 -3.91 -15.31 1.34
CA GLY A 30 -4.37 -15.91 2.59
C GLY A 30 -5.00 -14.89 3.55
N ILE A 31 -4.36 -13.73 3.73
CA ILE A 31 -4.92 -12.63 4.53
C ILE A 31 -6.14 -12.03 3.82
N LEU A 32 -6.05 -11.75 2.52
CA LEU A 32 -7.13 -11.17 1.74
C LEU A 32 -8.40 -12.03 1.77
N SER A 33 -8.26 -13.36 1.79
CA SER A 33 -9.38 -14.31 1.88
C SER A 33 -10.22 -14.17 3.15
N LYS A 34 -9.67 -13.58 4.22
CA LYS A 34 -10.36 -13.34 5.49
C LYS A 34 -11.15 -12.02 5.46
N ALA A 35 -10.93 -11.17 4.48
CA ALA A 35 -11.69 -9.94 4.31
C ALA A 35 -13.04 -10.20 3.63
N LYS A 36 -13.87 -9.15 3.55
CA LYS A 36 -15.09 -9.21 2.74
C LYS A 36 -14.75 -9.44 1.27
N LYS A 37 -15.66 -10.10 0.54
CA LYS A 37 -15.48 -10.41 -0.90
C LYS A 37 -15.29 -9.18 -1.78
N ASP A 38 -15.81 -8.04 -1.35
CA ASP A 38 -15.74 -6.73 -2.01
C ASP A 38 -14.66 -5.82 -1.42
N ALA A 39 -13.80 -6.33 -0.53
CA ALA A 39 -12.72 -5.54 0.02
C ALA A 39 -11.73 -5.14 -1.09
N ILE A 40 -11.36 -3.87 -1.14
CA ILE A 40 -10.30 -3.39 -2.02
C ILE A 40 -8.94 -3.42 -1.30
N VAL A 41 -7.87 -3.54 -2.06
CA VAL A 41 -6.48 -3.46 -1.59
C VAL A 41 -5.85 -2.15 -2.05
N MET A 42 -5.24 -1.45 -1.10
CA MET A 42 -4.62 -0.15 -1.31
C MET A 42 -3.18 -0.18 -0.79
N HIS A 43 -2.33 0.62 -1.44
CA HIS A 43 -0.91 0.82 -1.12
C HIS A 43 -0.47 2.19 -1.65
N CYS A 44 0.30 2.99 -0.89
CA CYS A 44 0.67 4.35 -1.30
C CYS A 44 1.72 4.44 -2.41
N LEU A 45 2.52 3.38 -2.55
CA LEU A 45 3.65 3.22 -3.48
C LEU A 45 4.87 4.08 -3.09
N PRO A 46 6.10 3.67 -3.46
CA PRO A 46 6.46 2.43 -4.18
C PRO A 46 6.25 1.17 -3.32
N ALA A 47 6.01 0.01 -3.95
CA ALA A 47 5.83 -1.27 -3.27
C ALA A 47 6.98 -2.24 -3.56
N TYR A 48 7.40 -3.01 -2.56
CA TYR A 48 8.30 -4.14 -2.63
C TYR A 48 7.51 -5.46 -2.58
N ARG A 49 7.25 -6.02 -3.77
CA ARG A 49 6.60 -7.34 -3.90
C ARG A 49 7.35 -8.41 -3.10
N GLY A 50 6.61 -9.21 -2.32
CA GLY A 50 7.15 -10.27 -1.45
C GLY A 50 7.66 -9.78 -0.10
N LYS A 51 7.46 -8.49 0.22
CA LYS A 51 7.63 -7.94 1.58
C LYS A 51 6.25 -7.58 2.13
N GLU A 52 5.85 -6.31 2.07
CA GLU A 52 4.59 -5.86 2.64
C GLU A 52 3.36 -6.34 1.88
N ILE A 53 3.51 -6.70 0.60
CA ILE A 53 2.43 -7.14 -0.27
C ILE A 53 2.93 -8.16 -1.28
N SER A 54 2.14 -9.21 -1.54
CA SER A 54 2.47 -10.22 -2.55
C SER A 54 2.12 -9.73 -3.97
N ALA A 55 2.82 -10.26 -4.98
CA ALA A 55 2.60 -9.90 -6.39
C ALA A 55 1.15 -10.19 -6.84
N GLU A 56 0.63 -11.36 -6.49
CA GLU A 56 -0.74 -11.78 -6.80
C GLU A 56 -1.83 -10.86 -6.21
N VAL A 57 -1.55 -10.20 -5.07
CA VAL A 57 -2.51 -9.27 -4.45
C VAL A 57 -2.41 -7.90 -5.09
N ILE A 58 -1.21 -7.35 -5.27
CA ILE A 58 -1.05 -5.99 -5.82
C ILE A 58 -1.44 -5.91 -7.30
N ASP A 59 -1.22 -6.98 -8.07
CA ASP A 59 -1.59 -7.08 -9.48
C ASP A 59 -2.98 -7.76 -9.67
N GLY A 60 -3.64 -8.13 -8.56
CA GLY A 60 -4.91 -8.85 -8.56
C GLY A 60 -6.14 -7.96 -8.73
N PRO A 61 -7.33 -8.57 -8.92
CA PRO A 61 -8.56 -7.85 -9.28
C PRO A 61 -9.15 -6.97 -8.18
N GLN A 62 -8.76 -7.19 -6.91
CA GLN A 62 -9.18 -6.37 -5.78
C GLN A 62 -8.24 -5.19 -5.52
N SER A 63 -7.13 -5.08 -6.28
CA SER A 63 -6.18 -3.99 -6.15
C SER A 63 -6.68 -2.74 -6.85
N VAL A 64 -6.62 -1.61 -6.14
CA VAL A 64 -6.94 -0.28 -6.69
C VAL A 64 -5.75 0.68 -6.59
N VAL A 65 -4.53 0.14 -6.52
CA VAL A 65 -3.32 0.92 -6.24
C VAL A 65 -3.05 2.01 -7.28
N PHE A 66 -3.36 1.77 -8.55
CA PHE A 66 -3.16 2.75 -9.62
C PHE A 66 -4.24 3.83 -9.62
N ASP A 67 -5.51 3.48 -9.45
CA ASP A 67 -6.59 4.48 -9.31
C ASP A 67 -6.35 5.37 -8.08
N GLN A 68 -5.89 4.78 -6.97
CA GLN A 68 -5.48 5.52 -5.79
C GLN A 68 -4.32 6.49 -6.08
N ALA A 69 -3.30 6.04 -6.83
CA ALA A 69 -2.19 6.89 -7.23
C ALA A 69 -2.63 8.04 -8.15
N GLU A 70 -3.50 7.77 -9.12
CA GLU A 70 -4.10 8.78 -9.99
C GLU A 70 -4.90 9.82 -9.19
N ASN A 71 -5.67 9.37 -8.19
CA ASN A 71 -6.50 10.23 -7.35
C ASN A 71 -5.71 11.28 -6.55
N ARG A 72 -4.38 11.12 -6.39
CA ARG A 72 -3.53 12.17 -5.84
C ARG A 72 -3.60 13.47 -6.66
N LEU A 73 -3.64 13.37 -7.99
CA LEU A 73 -3.77 14.53 -8.88
C LEU A 73 -5.07 15.29 -8.59
N HIS A 74 -6.18 14.56 -8.53
CA HIS A 74 -7.50 15.17 -8.34
C HIS A 74 -7.64 15.79 -6.95
N ALA A 75 -7.22 15.07 -5.90
CA ALA A 75 -7.27 15.55 -4.53
C ALA A 75 -6.39 16.80 -4.34
N GLN A 76 -5.19 16.82 -4.92
CA GLN A 76 -4.29 17.96 -4.82
C GLN A 76 -4.80 19.18 -5.62
N LYS A 77 -5.42 18.97 -6.79
CA LYS A 77 -6.08 20.06 -7.52
C LYS A 77 -7.19 20.71 -6.70
N ALA A 78 -8.05 19.90 -6.08
CA ALA A 78 -9.13 20.39 -5.23
C ALA A 78 -8.58 21.12 -3.98
N LEU A 79 -7.53 20.60 -3.37
CA LEU A 79 -6.89 21.26 -2.23
C LEU A 79 -6.27 22.61 -2.62
N LEU A 80 -5.61 22.69 -3.78
CA LEU A 80 -5.04 23.96 -4.26
C LEU A 80 -6.13 24.99 -4.56
N GLU A 81 -7.25 24.58 -5.15
CA GLU A 81 -8.40 25.45 -5.34
C GLU A 81 -8.88 25.98 -3.99
N PHE A 82 -9.22 25.09 -3.05
CA PHE A 82 -9.71 25.47 -1.71
C PHE A 82 -8.79 26.41 -0.92
N LEU A 83 -7.46 26.32 -1.10
CA LEU A 83 -6.50 27.14 -0.35
C LEU A 83 -6.15 28.47 -1.03
N LEU A 84 -6.36 28.59 -2.35
CA LEU A 84 -5.93 29.75 -3.14
C LEU A 84 -7.09 30.60 -3.64
N THR A 85 -8.34 30.15 -3.49
CA THR A 85 -9.57 30.89 -3.78
C THR A 85 -10.31 31.29 -2.51
#